data_AF-A0A1F9FFV0-F1
#
_entry.id   AF-A0A1F9FFV0-F1
#
_cell.length_a   1.000
_cell.length_b   1.000
_cell.length_c   1.000
_cell.angle_alpha   90.00
_cell.angle_beta   90.00
_cell.angle_gamma   90.00
#
_symmetry.space_group_name_H-M   'P 1'
#
loop_
_entity.id
_entity.type
_entity.pdbx_description
1 polymer ?
#
loop_
_entity_poly.entity_id
_entity_poly.type
_entity_poly.pdbx_seq_one_letter_code
_entity_poly.pdbx_strand_id
1 'polypeptide(L)'
;MFAETEWRSLCGAMGDPAWTKEPRFATHKGRKEHEDELDRKVGDWTLPFTSREIVERLQGAGVRAAMVNKMSDLYSDPQLTHRGQWVALEHPEIGNMHHQRPPFILSKTPSGPTKRDPLLGEHNNTFYRELLGLSEKEYKELVAEGVID
;
A
#
# COMPACT_ATOMS: atom_id res chain seq x y z
N MET A 1 1.91 19.99 13.47
CA MET A 1 1.84 20.51 14.84
C MET A 1 1.02 19.51 15.63
N PHE A 2 1.68 18.66 16.43
CA PHE A 2 0.97 17.70 17.29
C PHE A 2 0.20 18.52 18.33
N ALA A 3 -1.12 18.37 18.36
CA ALA A 3 -1.95 19.11 19.30
C ALA A 3 -1.62 18.65 20.72
N GLU A 4 -1.63 19.54 21.72
CA GLU A 4 -1.41 19.18 23.13
C GLU A 4 -2.37 18.07 23.62
N THR A 5 -3.52 17.91 22.96
CA THR A 5 -4.44 16.79 23.16
C THR A 5 -3.82 15.45 22.82
N GLU A 6 -3.08 15.34 21.72
CA GLU A 6 -2.44 14.10 21.27
C GLU A 6 -1.31 13.68 22.21
N TRP A 7 -0.56 14.65 22.76
CA TRP A 7 0.44 14.36 23.82
C TRP A 7 -0.21 13.75 25.06
N ARG A 8 -1.32 14.34 25.55
CA ARG A 8 -2.04 13.79 26.71
C ARG A 8 -2.60 12.40 26.43
N SER A 9 -3.16 12.17 25.24
CA SER A 9 -3.62 10.85 24.82
C SER A 9 -2.49 9.82 24.79
N LEU A 10 -1.30 10.20 24.29
CA LEU A 10 -0.12 9.34 24.29
C LEU A 10 0.30 8.99 25.72
N CYS A 11 0.42 9.98 26.61
CA CYS A 11 0.75 9.73 28.02
C CYS A 11 -0.24 8.76 28.68
N GLY A 12 -1.54 8.99 28.50
CA GLY A 12 -2.59 8.12 29.03
C GLY A 12 -2.53 6.70 28.46
N ALA A 13 -2.29 6.56 27.15
CA ALA A 13 -2.12 5.25 26.51
C ALA A 13 -0.89 4.50 27.02
N MET A 14 0.16 5.21 27.44
CA MET A 14 1.35 4.62 28.08
C MET A 14 1.15 4.31 29.58
N GLY A 15 -0.01 4.62 30.16
CA GLY A 15 -0.28 4.45 31.58
C GLY A 15 0.27 5.58 32.47
N ASP A 16 0.38 6.79 31.91
CA ASP A 16 0.92 7.98 32.56
C ASP A 16 2.29 7.80 33.24
N PRO A 17 3.34 7.35 32.51
CA PRO A 17 4.66 7.17 33.07
C PRO A 17 5.18 8.45 33.74
N ALA A 18 5.85 8.34 34.89
CA ALA A 18 6.27 9.50 35.69
C ALA A 18 7.10 10.52 34.89
N TRP A 19 7.94 10.04 33.96
CA TRP A 19 8.78 10.89 33.13
C TRP A 19 7.99 11.85 32.24
N THR A 20 6.74 11.52 31.87
CA THR A 20 5.90 12.38 31.03
C THR A 20 5.51 13.70 31.72
N LYS A 21 5.61 13.76 33.05
CA LYS A 21 5.28 14.93 33.89
C LYS A 21 6.50 15.82 34.17
N GLU A 22 7.69 15.44 33.69
CA GLU A 22 8.88 16.24 33.88
C GLU A 22 8.77 17.58 33.13
N PRO A 23 9.27 18.70 33.71
CA PRO A 23 9.13 20.04 33.13
C PRO A 23 9.61 20.14 31.67
N ARG A 24 10.64 19.36 31.30
CA ARG A 24 11.19 19.31 29.94
C ARG A 24 10.18 18.80 28.89
N PHE A 25 9.19 17.99 29.27
CA PHE A 25 8.17 17.47 28.33
C PHE A 25 6.80 18.18 28.44
N ALA A 26 6.69 19.18 29.33
CA ALA A 26 5.44 19.89 29.59
C ALA A 26 4.94 20.74 28.42
N THR A 27 5.84 21.15 27.52
CA THR A 27 5.50 21.98 26.36
C THR A 27 5.98 21.32 25.07
N HIS A 28 5.31 21.61 23.95
CA HIS A 28 5.78 21.19 22.63
C HIS A 28 7.25 21.60 22.37
N LYS A 29 7.64 22.82 22.74
CA LYS A 29 9.01 23.30 22.56
C LYS A 29 10.00 22.44 23.36
N GLY A 30 9.72 22.18 24.63
CA GLY A 30 10.57 21.33 25.46
C GLY A 30 10.69 19.90 24.92
N ARG A 31 9.58 19.29 24.47
CA ARG A 31 9.58 17.96 23.83
C ARG A 31 10.44 17.93 22.57
N LYS A 32 10.40 19.00 21.76
CA LYS A 32 11.22 19.10 20.54
C LYS A 32 12.71 19.32 20.84
N GLU A 33 13.04 20.12 21.85
CA GLU A 33 14.43 20.32 22.31
C GLU A 33 15.07 19.04 22.89
N HIS A 34 14.25 18.11 23.38
CA HIS A 34 14.68 16.85 24.00
C HIS A 34 14.18 15.63 23.21
N GLU A 35 14.04 15.75 21.89
CA GLU A 35 13.38 14.72 21.07
C GLU A 35 14.09 13.36 21.11
N ASP A 36 15.43 13.33 21.08
CA ASP A 36 16.19 12.08 21.17
C ASP A 36 15.92 11.33 22.49
N GLU A 37 15.75 12.07 23.58
CA GLU A 37 15.41 11.48 24.88
C GLU A 37 13.98 10.97 24.88
N LEU A 38 13.05 11.74 24.32
CA LEU A 38 11.65 11.37 24.20
C LEU A 38 11.48 10.09 23.36
N ASP A 39 12.13 10.04 22.20
CA ASP A 39 12.08 8.89 21.28
C ASP A 39 12.65 7.64 21.94
N ARG A 40 13.75 7.75 22.70
CA ARG A 40 14.26 6.62 23.50
C ARG A 40 13.25 6.15 24.53
N LYS A 41 12.64 7.05 25.31
CA LYS A 41 11.66 6.67 26.35
C LYS A 41 10.40 6.03 25.77
N VAL A 42 9.90 6.56 24.64
CA VAL A 42 8.78 5.96 23.91
C VAL A 42 9.20 4.61 23.31
N GLY A 43 10.41 4.52 22.75
CA GLY A 43 11.00 3.28 22.25
C GLY A 43 11.06 2.19 23.32
N ASP A 44 11.62 2.49 24.49
CA ASP A 44 11.70 1.58 25.63
C ASP A 44 10.32 1.09 26.07
N TRP A 45 9.31 1.97 26.07
CA TRP A 45 7.93 1.60 26.38
C TRP A 45 7.30 0.67 25.34
N THR A 46 7.72 0.75 24.07
CA THR A 46 7.18 -0.10 22.99
C THR A 46 7.75 -1.52 22.97
N LEU A 47 8.96 -1.74 23.52
CA LEU A 47 9.67 -3.03 23.49
C LEU A 47 8.85 -4.28 23.91
N PRO A 48 8.01 -4.25 24.96
CA PRO A 48 7.29 -5.44 25.39
C PRO A 48 6.03 -5.75 24.56
N PHE A 49 5.70 -4.93 23.56
CA PHE A 49 4.49 -5.05 22.75
C PHE A 49 4.83 -5.37 21.29
N THR A 50 3.93 -6.05 20.61
CA THR A 50 3.95 -6.15 19.14
C THR A 50 3.53 -4.82 18.52
N SER A 51 3.96 -4.56 17.27
CA SER A 51 3.55 -3.35 16.53
C SER A 51 2.03 -3.22 16.40
N ARG A 52 1.31 -4.34 16.28
CA ARG A 52 -0.16 -4.35 16.20
C ARG A 52 -0.80 -3.89 17.50
N GLU A 53 -0.38 -4.44 18.65
CA GLU A 53 -0.89 -4.06 19.96
C GLU A 53 -0.67 -2.57 20.25
N ILE A 54 0.51 -2.04 19.89
CA ILE A 54 0.82 -0.62 20.04
C ILE A 54 -0.13 0.23 19.18
N VAL A 55 -0.28 -0.10 17.91
CA VAL A 55 -1.13 0.67 16.99
C VAL A 55 -2.59 0.64 17.44
N GLU A 56 -3.13 -0.52 17.80
CA GLU A 56 -4.50 -0.65 18.31
C GLU A 56 -4.69 0.16 19.60
N ARG A 57 -3.75 0.09 20.54
CA ARG A 57 -3.79 0.86 21.79
C ARG A 57 -3.74 2.36 21.54
N LEU A 58 -2.82 2.82 20.71
CA LEU A 58 -2.63 4.25 20.42
C LEU A 58 -3.81 4.83 19.63
N GLN A 59 -4.27 4.14 18.59
CA GLN A 59 -5.43 4.56 17.81
C GLN A 59 -6.71 4.57 18.66
N GLY A 60 -6.88 3.59 19.56
CA GLY A 60 -7.98 3.56 20.52
C GLY A 60 -8.00 4.77 21.48
N ALA A 61 -6.83 5.37 21.75
CA ALA A 61 -6.69 6.60 22.53
C ALA A 61 -6.75 7.89 21.68
N GLY A 62 -6.99 7.78 20.36
CA GLY A 62 -7.01 8.90 19.42
C GLY A 62 -5.62 9.40 19.01
N VAL A 63 -4.56 8.65 19.29
CA VAL A 63 -3.19 8.94 18.85
C VAL A 63 -2.96 8.38 17.46
N ARG A 64 -2.40 9.19 16.56
CA ARG A 64 -2.08 8.75 15.19
C ARG A 64 -0.87 7.83 15.22
N ALA A 65 -1.12 6.54 15.00
CA ALA A 65 -0.08 5.53 14.91
C ALA A 65 -0.38 4.59 13.74
N ALA A 66 0.67 4.06 13.10
CA ALA A 66 0.57 3.08 12.03
C ALA A 66 1.75 2.11 12.11
N MET A 67 1.55 0.90 11.61
CA MET A 67 2.64 -0.08 11.48
C MET A 67 3.51 0.28 10.27
N VAL A 68 4.81 0.02 10.37
CA VAL A 68 5.71 0.04 9.21
C VAL A 68 5.62 -1.33 8.55
N ASN A 69 4.88 -1.40 7.43
CA ASN A 69 4.63 -2.64 6.71
C ASN A 69 5.75 -2.94 5.69
N LYS A 70 6.08 -4.22 5.54
CA LYS A 70 6.85 -4.74 4.40
C LYS A 70 5.93 -4.92 3.19
N MET A 71 6.53 -5.02 2.00
CA MET A 71 5.78 -5.28 0.76
C MET A 71 4.94 -6.56 0.84
N SER A 72 5.45 -7.61 1.50
CA SER A 72 4.71 -8.87 1.73
C SER A 72 3.43 -8.67 2.54
N ASP A 73 3.44 -7.74 3.49
CA ASP A 73 2.35 -7.56 4.45
C ASP A 73 1.12 -6.97 3.75
N LEU A 74 1.34 -6.19 2.67
CA LEU A 74 0.30 -5.52 1.89
C LEU A 74 -0.70 -6.49 1.25
N TYR A 75 -0.29 -7.72 0.94
CA TYR A 75 -1.19 -8.74 0.37
C TYR A 75 -2.18 -9.31 1.39
N SER A 76 -1.85 -9.19 2.68
CA SER A 76 -2.70 -9.64 3.79
C SER A 76 -3.32 -8.46 4.57
N ASP A 77 -3.09 -7.23 4.14
CA ASP A 77 -3.59 -6.05 4.83
C ASP A 77 -5.14 -6.02 4.78
N PRO A 78 -5.83 -5.90 5.94
CA PRO A 78 -7.29 -5.95 5.99
C PRO A 78 -7.96 -4.85 5.17
N GLN A 79 -7.39 -3.66 5.14
CA GLN A 79 -7.96 -2.52 4.42
C GLN A 79 -7.74 -2.66 2.92
N LEU A 80 -6.56 -3.10 2.48
CA LEU A 80 -6.31 -3.38 1.05
C LEU A 80 -7.16 -4.54 0.55
N THR A 81 -7.37 -5.57 1.38
CA THR A 81 -8.27 -6.69 1.09
C THR A 81 -9.72 -6.22 0.98
N HIS A 82 -10.21 -5.45 1.95
CA HIS A 82 -11.56 -4.88 1.94
C HIS A 82 -11.83 -4.03 0.68
N ARG A 83 -10.81 -3.30 0.21
CA ARG A 83 -10.88 -2.48 -1.00
C ARG A 83 -10.70 -3.27 -2.30
N GLY A 84 -10.40 -4.57 -2.22
CA GLY A 84 -10.09 -5.40 -3.38
C GLY A 84 -8.87 -4.90 -4.16
N GLN A 85 -7.87 -4.34 -3.47
CA GLN A 85 -6.72 -3.66 -4.08
C GLN A 85 -5.94 -4.54 -5.06
N TRP A 86 -5.90 -5.85 -4.81
CA TRP A 86 -5.11 -6.81 -5.57
C TRP A 86 -6.02 -7.71 -6.41
N VAL A 87 -5.70 -7.85 -7.69
CA VAL A 87 -6.37 -8.76 -8.62
C VAL A 87 -5.37 -9.83 -9.06
N ALA A 88 -5.67 -11.09 -8.77
CA ALA A 88 -4.88 -12.22 -9.22
C ALA A 88 -5.25 -12.56 -10.68
N LEU A 89 -4.27 -12.51 -11.58
CA LEU A 89 -4.43 -12.88 -12.98
C LEU A 89 -3.31 -13.85 -13.37
N GLU A 90 -3.69 -14.93 -14.06
CA GLU A 90 -2.74 -15.93 -14.54
C GLU A 90 -2.13 -15.49 -15.87
N HIS A 91 -0.80 -15.34 -15.90
CA HIS A 91 -0.01 -15.07 -17.10
C HIS A 91 0.59 -16.37 -17.65
N PRO A 92 0.46 -16.67 -18.97
CA PRO A 92 0.91 -17.93 -19.57
C PRO A 92 2.37 -18.29 -19.28
N GLU A 93 3.24 -17.28 -19.15
CA GLU A 93 4.68 -17.50 -18.93
C GLU A 93 5.13 -17.29 -17.48
N ILE A 94 4.43 -16.45 -16.71
CA ILE A 94 4.87 -16.02 -15.36
C ILE A 94 4.06 -16.74 -14.28
N GLY A 95 2.90 -17.32 -14.64
CA GLY A 95 1.94 -17.89 -13.71
C GLY A 95 1.08 -16.82 -13.05
N ASN A 96 0.57 -17.13 -11.86
CA ASN A 96 -0.35 -16.24 -11.15
C ASN A 96 0.36 -15.02 -10.57
N MET A 97 -0.10 -13.82 -10.94
CA MET A 97 0.47 -12.54 -10.49
C MET A 97 -0.60 -11.59 -9.96
N HIS A 98 -0.27 -10.87 -8.90
CA HIS A 98 -1.14 -9.83 -8.34
C HIS A 98 -0.92 -8.50 -9.04
N HIS A 99 -1.99 -7.97 -9.62
CA HIS A 99 -2.02 -6.65 -10.24
C HIS A 99 -2.72 -5.66 -9.31
N GLN A 100 -2.25 -4.41 -9.29
CA GLN A 100 -2.86 -3.35 -8.50
C GLN A 100 -4.06 -2.76 -9.23
N ARG A 101 -5.15 -2.55 -8.49
CA ARG A 101 -6.23 -1.66 -8.94
C ARG A 101 -5.82 -0.19 -8.75
N PRO A 102 -6.40 0.73 -9.55
CA PRO A 102 -6.27 2.15 -9.28
C PRO A 102 -6.66 2.49 -7.83
N PRO A 103 -5.99 3.47 -7.20
CA PRO A 103 -6.21 3.78 -5.79
C PRO A 103 -7.56 4.46 -5.53
N PHE A 104 -8.32 4.82 -6.55
CA PHE A 104 -9.66 5.39 -6.45
C PHE A 104 -10.73 4.36 -6.82
N ILE A 105 -11.89 4.43 -6.18
CA ILE A 105 -13.05 3.57 -6.47
C ILE A 105 -14.15 4.44 -7.08
N LEU A 106 -14.55 4.13 -8.31
CA LEU A 106 -15.62 4.83 -9.01
C LEU A 106 -16.89 3.99 -8.98
N SER A 107 -17.96 4.52 -8.40
CA SER A 107 -19.23 3.80 -8.24
C SER A 107 -19.94 3.49 -9.56
N LYS A 108 -19.80 4.35 -10.57
CA LYS A 108 -20.45 4.18 -11.89
C LYS A 108 -19.60 3.46 -12.92
N THR A 109 -18.27 3.56 -12.80
CA THR A 109 -17.32 2.97 -13.75
C THR A 109 -16.18 2.29 -12.98
N PRO A 110 -16.46 1.16 -12.29
CA PRO A 110 -15.43 0.43 -11.57
C PRO A 110 -14.27 0.09 -12.52
N SER A 111 -13.05 0.43 -12.12
CA SER A 111 -11.84 0.24 -12.91
C SER A 111 -10.92 -0.80 -12.30
N GLY A 112 -10.06 -1.36 -13.12
CA GLY A 112 -9.03 -2.31 -12.71
C GLY A 112 -8.65 -3.25 -13.85
N PRO A 113 -7.53 -3.97 -13.71
CA PRO A 113 -7.15 -5.01 -14.66
C PRO A 113 -8.24 -6.09 -14.73
N THR A 114 -8.74 -6.36 -15.93
CA THR A 114 -9.69 -7.45 -16.22
C THR A 114 -9.05 -8.60 -16.97
N LYS A 115 -7.86 -8.36 -17.54
CA LYS A 115 -7.05 -9.32 -18.28
C LYS A 115 -5.59 -9.09 -17.90
N ARG A 116 -4.80 -10.15 -18.00
CA ARG A 116 -3.34 -10.10 -17.87
C ARG A 116 -2.73 -9.25 -18.98
N ASP A 117 -1.46 -8.92 -18.79
CA ASP A 117 -0.64 -8.35 -19.87
C ASP A 117 -0.55 -9.32 -21.06
N PRO A 118 -0.53 -8.81 -22.31
CA PRO A 118 -0.43 -9.63 -23.50
C PRO A 118 0.99 -10.16 -23.71
N LEU A 119 1.09 -11.31 -24.36
CA LEU A 119 2.35 -11.78 -24.93
C LEU A 119 2.72 -10.94 -26.15
N LEU A 120 3.99 -11.02 -26.55
CA LEU A 120 4.45 -10.44 -27.80
C LEU A 120 3.63 -11.02 -28.96
N GLY A 121 3.06 -10.14 -29.80
CA GLY A 121 2.27 -10.52 -30.97
C GLY A 121 0.89 -11.12 -30.69
N GLU A 122 0.45 -11.25 -29.43
CA GLU A 122 -0.80 -11.96 -29.07
C GLU A 122 -2.04 -11.42 -29.80
N HIS A 123 -2.06 -10.11 -30.07
CA HIS A 123 -3.18 -9.44 -30.72
C HIS A 123 -2.93 -9.12 -32.20
N ASN A 124 -1.85 -9.63 -32.82
CA ASN A 124 -1.49 -9.31 -34.21
C ASN A 124 -2.62 -9.69 -35.18
N ASN A 125 -3.21 -10.89 -35.05
CA ASN A 125 -4.30 -11.32 -35.93
C ASN A 125 -5.51 -10.37 -35.84
N THR A 126 -5.99 -10.08 -34.62
CA THR A 126 -7.11 -9.17 -34.39
C THR A 126 -6.80 -7.76 -34.90
N PHE A 127 -5.61 -7.23 -34.62
CA PHE A 127 -5.24 -5.89 -35.08
C PHE A 127 -5.14 -5.81 -36.60
N TYR A 128 -4.32 -6.64 -37.23
CA TYR A 128 -4.05 -6.54 -38.66
C TYR A 128 -5.22 -6.99 -39.53
N ARG A 129 -5.93 -8.06 -39.15
CA ARG A 129 -7.01 -8.61 -39.98
C ARG A 129 -8.38 -8.05 -39.67
N GLU A 130 -8.70 -7.84 -38.38
CA GLU A 130 -10.04 -7.37 -37.99
C GLU A 130 -10.13 -5.84 -37.95
N LEU A 131 -9.10 -5.15 -37.42
CA LEU A 131 -9.13 -3.68 -37.30
C LEU A 131 -8.56 -2.97 -38.53
N LEU A 132 -7.44 -3.44 -39.08
CA LEU A 132 -6.83 -2.85 -40.29
C LEU A 132 -7.37 -3.44 -41.59
N GLY A 133 -8.02 -4.61 -41.54
CA GLY A 133 -8.70 -5.21 -42.69
C GLY A 133 -7.76 -5.90 -43.71
N LEU A 134 -6.55 -6.30 -43.30
CA LEU A 134 -5.68 -7.09 -44.17
C LEU A 134 -6.34 -8.42 -44.51
N SER A 135 -6.25 -8.81 -45.77
CA SER A 135 -6.62 -10.15 -46.18
C SER A 135 -5.72 -11.19 -45.51
N GLU A 136 -6.21 -12.44 -45.43
CA GLU A 136 -5.40 -13.55 -44.92
C GLU A 136 -4.11 -13.74 -45.73
N LYS A 137 -4.15 -13.44 -47.03
CA LYS A 137 -2.99 -13.52 -47.92
C LYS A 137 -1.93 -12.49 -47.55
N GLU A 138 -2.30 -11.21 -47.48
CA GLU A 138 -1.37 -10.12 -47.13
C GLU A 138 -0.77 -10.33 -45.73
N TYR A 139 -1.59 -10.76 -44.77
CA TYR A 139 -1.10 -11.06 -43.41
C TYR A 139 -0.05 -12.17 -43.42
N LYS A 140 -0.29 -13.28 -44.13
CA LYS A 140 0.66 -14.39 -44.22
C LYS A 140 1.94 -14.02 -44.96
N GLU A 141 1.86 -13.16 -45.97
CA GLU A 141 3.03 -12.63 -46.68
C GLU A 141 3.92 -11.81 -45.72
N LEU A 142 3.33 -10.90 -44.94
CA LEU A 142 4.06 -10.09 -43.96
C LEU A 142 4.68 -10.92 -42.82
N VAL A 143 3.99 -11.99 -42.38
CA VAL A 143 4.57 -12.94 -41.41
C VAL A 143 5.75 -13.70 -42.02
N ALA A 144 5.63 -14.16 -43.27
CA ALA A 144 6.71 -14.88 -43.95
C ALA A 144 7.93 -14.00 -44.23
N GLU A 145 7.72 -12.70 -44.43
CA GLU A 145 8.78 -11.69 -44.57
C GLU A 145 9.43 -11.28 -43.23
N GLY A 146 8.88 -11.73 -42.09
CA GLY A 146 9.36 -11.36 -40.76
C GLY A 146 9.02 -9.93 -40.36
N VAL A 147 8.04 -9.31 -41.03
CA VAL A 147 7.53 -7.97 -40.69
C VAL A 147 6.58 -8.04 -39.48
N ILE A 148 5.84 -9.13 -39.35
CA ILE A 148 4.93 -9.42 -38.24
C ILE A 148 5.38 -10.71 -37.56
N ASP A 149 5.59 -10.65 -36.25
CA ASP A 149 5.90 -11.81 -35.39
C ASP A 149 4.67 -12.71 -35.14
#